data_AF-A0A9P7J1I1-F1
#
_entry.id   AF-A0A9P7J1I1-F1
#
_cell.length_a   1.000
_cell.length_b   1.000
_cell.length_c   1.000
_cell.angle_alpha   90.00
_cell.angle_beta   90.00
_cell.angle_gamma   90.00
#
_symmetry.space_group_name_H-M   'P 1'
#
loop_
_entity.id
_entity.type
_entity.pdbx_description
1 polymer ?
#
loop_
_entity_poly.entity_id
_entity_poly.type
_entity_poly.pdbx_seq_one_letter_code
_entity_poly.pdbx_strand_id
1 'polypeptide(L)' 'PSDIVPLNFGYKKTHELLRRMASYQGEVTAGHPDFPEGSTAACREASGPVDLNVPDIVYTTEDDEVID' A
#
# COMPACT_ATOMS: atom_id res chain seq x y z
N PRO A 1 -22.30 2.64 6.44
CA PRO A 1 -20.83 2.54 6.23
C PRO A 1 -20.29 1.09 6.34
N SER A 2 -21.02 0.09 5.81
CA SER A 2 -20.55 -1.30 5.80
C SER A 2 -19.42 -1.57 4.81
N ASP A 3 -19.30 -0.72 3.79
CA ASP A 3 -18.49 -1.02 2.61
C ASP A 3 -17.07 -0.48 2.71
N ILE A 4 -16.83 0.50 3.59
CA ILE A 4 -15.51 1.13 3.75
C ILE A 4 -14.50 0.15 4.38
N VAL A 5 -14.86 -0.49 5.47
CA VAL A 5 -13.99 -1.48 6.16
C VAL A 5 -13.47 -2.59 5.23
N PRO A 6 -14.31 -3.28 4.43
CA PRO A 6 -13.82 -4.28 3.49
C PRO A 6 -13.01 -3.68 2.33
N LEU A 7 -13.31 -2.46 1.88
CA LEU A 7 -12.53 -1.78 0.85
C LEU A 7 -11.12 -1.41 1.34
N ASN A 8 -10.98 -0.90 2.56
CA ASN A 8 -9.68 -0.59 3.15
C ASN A 8 -8.84 -1.84 3.35
N PHE A 9 -9.45 -2.91 3.85
CA PHE A 9 -8.79 -4.21 3.91
C PHE A 9 -8.33 -4.66 2.52
N GLY A 10 -9.22 -4.53 1.53
CA GLY A 10 -8.94 -4.83 0.13
C GLY A 10 -7.71 -4.08 -0.38
N TYR A 11 -7.67 -2.76 -0.18
CA TYR A 11 -6.54 -1.91 -0.56
C TYR A 11 -5.23 -2.39 0.06
N LYS A 12 -5.18 -2.58 1.38
CA LYS A 12 -3.96 -3.01 2.09
C LYS A 12 -3.49 -4.38 1.60
N LYS A 13 -4.42 -5.31 1.35
CA LYS A 13 -4.09 -6.66 0.87
C LYS A 13 -3.65 -6.70 -0.58
N THR A 14 -4.27 -5.94 -1.48
CA THR A 14 -3.83 -5.87 -2.86
C THR A 14 -2.47 -5.17 -2.95
N HIS A 15 -2.19 -4.17 -2.12
CA HIS A 15 -0.90 -3.51 -2.06
C HIS A 15 0.24 -4.50 -1.73
N GLU A 16 0.05 -5.35 -0.72
CA GLU A 16 1.02 -6.41 -0.38
C GLU A 16 1.20 -7.46 -1.47
N LEU A 17 0.12 -7.83 -2.15
CA LEU A 17 0.17 -8.78 -3.25
C LEU A 17 0.96 -8.20 -4.43
N LEU A 18 0.61 -6.98 -4.85
CA LEU A 18 1.20 -6.32 -6.01
C LEU A 18 2.69 -6.11 -5.83
N ARG A 19 3.15 -5.62 -4.67
CA ARG A 19 4.60 -5.40 -4.43
C ARG A 19 5.45 -6.66 -4.43
N ARG A 20 4.84 -7.85 -4.33
CA ARG A 20 5.52 -9.16 -4.41
C ARG A 20 5.42 -9.81 -5.79
N MET A 21 4.69 -9.23 -6.73
CA MET A 21 4.57 -9.75 -8.10
C MET A 21 5.85 -9.50 -8.89
N ALA A 22 6.31 -10.50 -9.65
CA ALA A 22 7.54 -10.39 -10.45
C ALA A 22 7.56 -9.20 -11.43
N SER A 23 6.39 -8.72 -11.85
CA SER A 23 6.23 -7.57 -12.75
C SER A 23 6.15 -6.21 -12.05
N TYR A 24 6.23 -6.15 -10.72
CA TYR A 24 6.11 -4.91 -9.97
C TYR A 24 7.34 -4.01 -10.19
N GLN A 25 7.08 -2.73 -10.46
CA GLN A 25 8.08 -1.68 -10.75
C GLN A 25 7.80 -0.39 -9.97
N GLY A 26 7.05 -0.49 -8.87
CA GLY A 26 6.60 0.65 -8.07
C GLY A 26 5.12 0.98 -8.26
N GLU A 27 4.63 1.90 -7.42
CA GLU A 27 3.26 2.39 -7.49
C GLU A 27 3.11 3.63 -8.40
N VAL A 28 1.91 3.81 -8.95
CA VAL A 28 1.53 5.04 -9.64
C VAL A 28 0.82 5.95 -8.63
N THR A 29 1.49 7.02 -8.20
CA THR A 29 1.01 7.93 -7.14
C THR A 29 -0.41 8.45 -7.39
N ALA A 30 -0.77 8.76 -8.64
CA ALA A 30 -2.10 9.26 -8.98
C ALA A 30 -3.27 8.28 -8.69
N GLY A 31 -2.97 6.99 -8.46
CA GLY A 31 -3.96 5.96 -8.12
C GLY A 31 -3.92 5.52 -6.66
N HIS A 32 -3.15 6.20 -5.81
CA HIS A 32 -2.96 5.85 -4.40
C HIS A 32 -3.32 7.04 -3.49
N PRO A 33 -3.66 6.77 -2.22
CA PRO A 33 -3.80 7.81 -1.21
C PRO A 33 -2.54 8.66 -1.04
N ASP A 34 -2.72 9.93 -0.71
CA ASP A 34 -1.65 10.86 -0.39
C ASP A 34 -1.15 10.61 1.03
N PHE A 35 -0.30 9.60 1.19
CA PHE A 35 0.29 9.24 2.49
C PHE A 35 1.22 10.33 3.02
N PRO A 36 1.29 10.50 4.35
CA PRO A 36 2.22 11.43 4.97
C PRO A 36 3.67 11.10 4.63
N GLU A 37 4.50 12.14 4.56
CA GLU A 37 5.92 11.99 4.26
C GLU A 37 6.61 11.07 5.28
N GLY A 38 7.35 10.08 4.79
CA GLY A 38 8.02 9.08 5.64
C GLY A 38 7.15 7.91 6.07
N SER A 39 5.87 7.87 5.69
CA SER A 39 5.04 6.67 5.86
C SER A 39 5.65 5.48 5.14
N THR A 40 5.56 4.30 5.76
CA THR A 40 5.98 3.05 5.11
C THR A 40 5.02 2.59 4.01
N ALA A 41 3.81 3.15 3.98
CA ALA A 41 2.80 2.93 2.95
C ALA A 41 2.92 3.87 1.76
N ALA A 42 3.76 4.91 1.87
CA ALA A 42 3.95 5.89 0.81
C ALA A 42 4.45 5.23 -0.49
N CYS A 43 3.90 5.70 -1.60
CA CYS A 43 4.27 5.23 -2.93
C CYS A 43 5.76 5.46 -3.19
N ARG A 44 6.42 4.46 -3.75
CA ARG A 44 7.86 4.53 -4.06
C ARG A 44 8.17 4.01 -5.44
N GLU A 45 9.20 4.61 -6.05
CA GLU A 45 9.85 3.97 -7.18
C GLU A 45 10.49 2.66 -6.71
N ALA A 46 10.29 1.59 -7.48
CA ALA A 46 10.88 0.29 -7.18
C ALA A 46 11.51 -0.32 -8.43
N SER A 47 12.67 -0.94 -8.28
CA SER A 47 13.36 -1.63 -9.37
C SER A 47 12.91 -3.09 -9.56
N GLY A 48 11.89 -3.54 -8.82
CA GLY A 48 11.45 -4.93 -8.80
C GLY A 48 10.60 -5.29 -7.58
N PRO A 49 10.16 -6.54 -7.47
CA PRO A 49 9.39 -7.04 -6.33
C PRO A 49 10.17 -7.02 -5.02
N VAL A 50 9.44 -6.98 -3.92
CA VAL A 50 9.98 -7.27 -2.58
C VAL A 50 10.01 -8.78 -2.32
N ASP A 51 10.92 -9.22 -1.45
CA ASP A 51 11.01 -10.62 -1.04
C ASP A 51 9.72 -11.07 -0.31
N LEU A 52 9.34 -12.33 -0.51
CA LEU A 52 8.11 -12.90 0.05
C LEU A 52 8.09 -12.89 1.59
N ASN A 53 9.26 -12.94 2.23
CA ASN A 53 9.40 -13.01 3.69
C ASN A 53 9.55 -11.64 4.36
N VAL A 54 9.57 -10.55 3.57
CA VAL A 54 9.58 -9.19 4.13
C VAL A 54 8.26 -8.95 4.87
N PRO A 55 8.30 -8.34 6.07
CA PRO A 55 7.09 -7.99 6.80
C PRO A 55 6.14 -7.11 5.98
N ASP A 56 4.85 -7.26 6.27
CA ASP A 56 3.81 -6.39 5.72
C ASP A 56 4.04 -4.93 6.15
N ILE A 57 3.57 -4.00 5.32
CA ILE A 57 3.54 -2.56 5.57
C ILE A 57 2.74 -2.30 6.85
N VAL A 58 3.32 -1.47 7.71
CA VAL A 58 2.68 -1.03 8.94
C VAL A 58 2.00 0.30 8.65
N TYR A 59 0.68 0.28 8.64
CA TYR A 59 -0.16 1.46 8.47
C TYR A 59 -0.32 2.18 9.80
N THR A 60 -0.04 3.48 9.80
CA THR A 60 -0.29 4.38 10.92
C THR A 60 -1.75 4.83 10.96
N THR A 61 -2.15 5.52 12.03
CA THR A 61 -3.49 6.10 12.11
C THR A 61 -3.70 7.15 11.03
N GLU A 62 -2.66 7.95 10.75
CA GLU A 62 -2.65 8.97 9.70
C GLU A 62 -2.75 8.36 8.30
N ASP A 63 -2.17 7.17 8.08
CA ASP A 63 -2.35 6.44 6.82
C ASP A 63 -3.79 5.94 6.65
N ASP A 64 -4.41 5.48 7.74
CA ASP A 64 -5.78 4.98 7.70
C ASP A 64 -6.79 6.10 7.42
N GLU A 65 -6.54 7.28 7.95
CA GLU A 65 -7.37 8.48 7.70
C GLU A 65 -7.36 8.93 6.23
N VAL A 66 -6.29 8.67 5.47
CA VAL A 66 -6.24 9.01 4.04
C VAL A 66 -6.77 7.89 3.12
N ILE A 67 -6.99 6.69 3.66
CA ILE A 67 -7.60 5.56 2.93
C ILE A 67 -9.14 5.62 3.04
N ASP A 68 -9.67 6.07 4.18
CA ASP A 68 -11.11 6.24 4.48
C ASP A 68 -11.79 7.41 3.73
#